data_AF-A0A2V8E396-F1
#
_entry.id   AF-A0A2V8E396-F1
#
_cell.length_a   1.000
_cell.length_b   1.000
_cell.length_c   1.000
_cell.angle_alpha   90.00
_cell.angle_beta   90.00
_cell.angle_gamma   90.00
#
_symmetry.space_group_name_H-M   'P 1'
#
loop_
_entity.id
_entity.type
_entity.pdbx_description
1 polymer ?
#
loop_
_entity_poly.entity_id
_entity_poly.type
_entity_poly.pdbx_seq_one_letter_code
_entity_poly.pdbx_strand_id
1 'polypeptide(L)'
;LTQAAATSAITGANLVVGAVTQSSSTTVPAGSVISESPVGGTSVAIDSTVALVVSSGPPQVTVPNVVGLTQAAATTAITGADLVVGAVTQSSSATVPAGSVITQSPAAGASVATGSAIALVVSTGVPQVLVVVPNVIEMTQADATAAITDAKLAVGTVTTASSTSVDAGSVISQSPIGGASATVGAAVDLVVSSGPPEPLGVDVLTFSDGTGTRVTAPFNTSEAGEVLVAFVSSDGPNSATRQTVTVSGAGLEWTLVRRVNKNDGTAEIWTATAPAPLVNATVTATPAVGGFDQSLTVMSFTGAGGIGGSGASWGVSNIGPNVSFLAAADGSFVIGVGNDPERPKARTANPGQTMIHQWVDTKVNATFWVQGSAGSSAGSLLSIGDTNTNSVWNMVAVEIVPR
;
A
#
# COMPACT_ATOMS: atom_id res chain seq x y z
N LEU A 1 -42.66 -57.96 -32.33
CA LEU A 1 -42.69 -59.23 -31.55
C LEU A 1 -41.35 -59.42 -30.87
N THR A 2 -41.27 -60.19 -29.76
CA THR A 2 -39.97 -60.70 -29.29
C THR A 2 -39.40 -61.65 -30.34
N GLN A 3 -38.08 -61.85 -30.38
CA GLN A 3 -37.47 -62.81 -31.30
C GLN A 3 -38.13 -64.19 -31.19
N ALA A 4 -38.39 -64.66 -29.97
CA ALA A 4 -39.07 -65.93 -29.73
C ALA A 4 -40.48 -65.96 -30.32
N ALA A 5 -41.29 -64.92 -30.09
CA ALA A 5 -42.64 -64.86 -30.63
C ALA A 5 -42.67 -64.72 -32.17
N ALA A 6 -41.72 -63.99 -32.75
CA ALA A 6 -41.56 -63.89 -34.20
C ALA A 6 -41.16 -65.24 -34.81
N THR A 7 -40.24 -65.95 -34.18
CA THR A 7 -39.81 -67.30 -34.58
C THR A 7 -41.02 -68.24 -34.61
N SER A 8 -41.83 -68.27 -33.54
CA SER A 8 -43.04 -69.10 -33.48
C SER A 8 -44.05 -68.75 -34.57
N ALA A 9 -44.23 -67.46 -34.88
CA ALA A 9 -45.14 -67.01 -35.92
C ALA A 9 -44.67 -67.43 -37.33
N ILE A 10 -43.36 -67.32 -37.61
CA ILE A 10 -42.75 -67.75 -38.89
C ILE A 10 -42.93 -69.25 -39.08
N THR A 11 -42.55 -70.05 -38.08
CA THR A 11 -42.68 -71.51 -38.16
C THR A 11 -44.13 -71.97 -38.24
N GLY A 12 -45.04 -71.29 -37.53
CA GLY A 12 -46.48 -71.59 -37.59
C GLY A 12 -47.12 -71.31 -38.95
N ALA A 13 -46.47 -70.49 -39.79
CA ALA A 13 -46.89 -70.22 -41.17
C ALA A 13 -46.25 -71.16 -42.21
N ASN A 14 -45.58 -72.24 -41.78
CA ASN A 14 -44.78 -73.15 -42.63
C ASN A 14 -43.65 -72.44 -43.41
N LEU A 15 -43.04 -71.43 -42.78
CA LEU A 15 -41.84 -70.76 -43.25
C LEU A 15 -40.65 -71.11 -42.36
N VAL A 16 -39.44 -70.90 -42.85
CA VAL A 16 -38.20 -71.21 -42.13
C VAL A 16 -37.61 -69.92 -41.55
N VAL A 17 -37.14 -69.95 -40.30
CA VAL A 17 -36.40 -68.81 -39.74
C VAL A 17 -35.03 -68.73 -40.43
N GLY A 18 -34.78 -67.61 -41.09
CA GLY A 18 -33.53 -67.30 -41.75
C GLY A 18 -32.47 -66.76 -40.78
N ALA A 19 -31.48 -66.04 -41.31
CA ALA A 19 -30.44 -65.42 -40.50
C ALA A 19 -31.05 -64.44 -39.49
N VAL A 20 -30.63 -64.56 -38.22
CA VAL A 20 -30.93 -63.59 -37.17
C VAL A 20 -29.70 -62.72 -36.97
N THR A 21 -29.81 -61.45 -37.30
CA THR A 21 -28.75 -60.45 -37.08
C THR A 21 -29.19 -59.48 -35.98
N GLN A 22 -28.23 -58.82 -35.35
CA GLN A 22 -28.51 -57.79 -34.36
C GLN A 22 -28.19 -56.40 -34.89
N SER A 23 -29.04 -55.43 -34.51
CA SER A 23 -28.78 -54.01 -34.71
C SER A 23 -29.18 -53.25 -33.45
N SER A 24 -28.46 -52.17 -33.12
CA SER A 24 -28.88 -51.28 -32.05
C SER A 24 -30.17 -50.55 -32.44
N SER A 25 -31.04 -50.29 -31.45
CA SER A 25 -32.24 -49.47 -31.61
C SER A 25 -32.56 -48.74 -30.32
N THR A 26 -32.89 -47.45 -30.43
CA THR A 26 -33.34 -46.62 -29.31
C THR A 26 -34.85 -46.71 -29.06
N THR A 27 -35.61 -47.25 -30.02
CA THR A 27 -37.09 -47.30 -29.99
C THR A 27 -37.63 -48.73 -29.88
N VAL A 28 -36.84 -49.74 -30.23
CA VAL A 28 -37.21 -51.16 -30.15
C VAL A 28 -36.48 -51.79 -28.96
N PRO A 29 -37.19 -52.33 -27.95
CA PRO A 29 -36.57 -52.98 -26.79
C PRO A 29 -35.62 -54.12 -27.19
N ALA A 30 -34.54 -54.30 -26.43
CA ALA A 30 -33.60 -55.39 -26.65
C ALA A 30 -34.31 -56.75 -26.69
N GLY A 31 -33.93 -57.60 -27.64
CA GLY A 31 -34.56 -58.91 -27.89
C GLY A 31 -35.85 -58.87 -28.70
N SER A 32 -36.32 -57.68 -29.14
CA SER A 32 -37.46 -57.54 -30.04
C SER A 32 -37.04 -57.35 -31.50
N VAL A 33 -37.85 -57.85 -32.44
CA VAL A 33 -37.58 -57.72 -33.87
C VAL A 33 -37.74 -56.26 -34.32
N ILE A 34 -36.70 -55.71 -34.94
CA ILE A 34 -36.68 -54.40 -35.60
C ILE A 34 -37.32 -54.50 -36.99
N SER A 35 -36.89 -55.49 -37.77
CA SER A 35 -37.36 -55.71 -39.14
C SER A 35 -37.23 -57.19 -39.53
N GLU A 36 -37.99 -57.58 -40.54
CA GLU A 36 -37.95 -58.90 -41.15
C GLU A 36 -37.86 -58.81 -42.68
N SER A 37 -37.30 -59.83 -43.31
CA SER A 37 -37.21 -59.93 -44.78
C SER A 37 -37.50 -61.37 -45.24
N PRO A 38 -38.50 -61.60 -46.12
CA PRO A 38 -39.39 -60.59 -46.74
C PRO A 38 -40.29 -59.88 -45.72
N VAL A 39 -40.73 -58.65 -46.05
CA VAL A 39 -41.57 -57.84 -45.16
C VAL A 39 -42.94 -58.49 -44.96
N GLY A 40 -43.49 -58.41 -43.75
CA GLY A 40 -44.81 -58.94 -43.42
C GLY A 40 -45.89 -58.60 -44.45
N GLY A 41 -46.68 -59.61 -44.85
CA GLY A 41 -47.68 -59.51 -45.91
C GLY A 41 -47.18 -59.87 -47.31
N THR A 42 -45.89 -60.15 -47.49
CA THR A 42 -45.34 -60.64 -48.77
C THR A 42 -45.70 -62.11 -48.98
N SER A 43 -46.31 -62.45 -50.12
CA SER A 43 -46.52 -63.84 -50.53
C SER A 43 -45.21 -64.50 -50.92
N VAL A 44 -44.88 -65.60 -50.26
CA VAL A 44 -43.68 -66.40 -50.49
C VAL A 44 -44.06 -67.87 -50.67
N ALA A 45 -43.17 -68.65 -51.28
CA ALA A 45 -43.36 -70.09 -51.32
C ALA A 45 -43.26 -70.68 -49.90
N ILE A 46 -43.95 -71.79 -49.67
CA ILE A 46 -43.74 -72.59 -48.46
C ILE A 46 -42.25 -72.94 -48.32
N ASP A 47 -41.76 -73.04 -47.08
CA ASP A 47 -40.35 -73.27 -46.74
C ASP A 47 -39.39 -72.12 -47.10
N SER A 48 -39.88 -70.97 -47.57
CA SER A 48 -39.04 -69.78 -47.76
C SER A 48 -38.48 -69.28 -46.43
N THR A 49 -37.26 -68.73 -46.45
CA THR A 49 -36.61 -68.20 -45.25
C THR A 49 -37.03 -66.75 -44.95
N VAL A 50 -37.31 -66.45 -43.68
CA VAL A 50 -37.53 -65.09 -43.17
C VAL A 50 -36.37 -64.68 -42.27
N ALA A 51 -35.53 -63.76 -42.73
CA ALA A 51 -34.44 -63.21 -41.93
C ALA A 51 -34.97 -62.16 -40.94
N LEU A 52 -34.41 -62.13 -39.73
CA LEU A 52 -34.79 -61.20 -38.68
C LEU A 52 -33.61 -60.28 -38.31
N VAL A 53 -33.90 -59.01 -38.11
CA VAL A 53 -33.01 -58.07 -37.43
C VAL A 53 -33.59 -57.84 -36.04
N VAL A 54 -32.86 -58.22 -35.00
CA VAL A 54 -33.28 -58.12 -33.59
C VAL A 54 -32.55 -56.96 -32.92
N SER A 55 -33.27 -56.22 -32.09
CA SER A 55 -32.70 -55.12 -31.32
C SER A 55 -31.73 -55.64 -30.28
N SER A 56 -30.52 -55.06 -30.25
CA SER A 56 -29.56 -55.20 -29.15
C SER A 56 -29.75 -54.13 -28.06
N GLY A 57 -30.79 -53.29 -28.16
CA GLY A 57 -30.99 -52.10 -27.31
C GLY A 57 -30.26 -50.85 -27.83
N PRO A 58 -30.26 -49.75 -27.05
CA PRO A 58 -29.59 -48.51 -27.45
C PRO A 58 -28.08 -48.70 -27.66
N PRO A 59 -27.45 -47.93 -28.57
CA PRO A 59 -26.00 -47.97 -28.75
C PRO A 59 -25.27 -47.77 -27.42
N GLN A 60 -24.32 -48.66 -27.12
CA GLN A 60 -23.53 -48.63 -25.90
C GLN A 60 -22.15 -48.02 -26.17
N VAL A 61 -21.64 -47.25 -25.20
CA VAL A 61 -20.28 -46.69 -25.21
C VAL A 61 -19.58 -47.03 -23.88
N THR A 62 -18.25 -47.08 -23.92
CA THR A 62 -17.43 -47.34 -22.74
C THR A 62 -17.13 -46.05 -22.00
N VAL A 63 -17.38 -46.02 -20.70
CA VAL A 63 -17.07 -44.86 -19.85
C VAL A 63 -15.55 -44.65 -19.78
N PRO A 64 -15.02 -43.47 -20.17
CA PRO A 64 -13.59 -43.18 -20.10
C PRO A 64 -13.11 -43.03 -18.65
N ASN A 65 -11.80 -43.22 -18.42
CA ASN A 65 -11.19 -42.89 -17.14
C ASN A 65 -10.80 -41.41 -17.11
N VAL A 66 -11.46 -40.64 -16.25
CA VAL A 66 -11.21 -39.21 -16.05
C VAL A 66 -10.70 -38.88 -14.64
N VAL A 67 -10.52 -39.88 -13.78
CA VAL A 67 -9.92 -39.68 -12.45
C VAL A 67 -8.49 -39.15 -12.60
N GLY A 68 -8.16 -38.09 -11.85
CA GLY A 68 -6.87 -37.39 -11.92
C GLY A 68 -6.76 -36.35 -13.04
N LEU A 69 -7.71 -36.28 -13.98
CA LEU A 69 -7.75 -35.19 -14.97
C LEU A 69 -8.30 -33.90 -14.34
N THR A 70 -7.98 -32.76 -14.94
CA THR A 70 -8.67 -31.50 -14.63
C THR A 70 -10.13 -31.61 -15.03
N GLN A 71 -11.03 -30.87 -14.36
CA GLN A 71 -12.46 -30.87 -14.73
C GLN A 71 -12.70 -30.56 -16.21
N ALA A 72 -11.91 -29.66 -16.80
CA ALA A 72 -11.98 -29.34 -18.23
C ALA A 72 -11.59 -30.54 -19.11
N ALA A 73 -10.45 -31.19 -18.83
CA ALA A 73 -10.01 -32.36 -19.59
C ALA A 73 -10.95 -33.56 -19.42
N ALA A 74 -11.48 -33.77 -18.20
CA ALA A 74 -12.52 -34.75 -17.92
C ALA A 74 -13.78 -34.49 -18.76
N THR A 75 -14.21 -33.23 -18.85
CA THR A 75 -15.37 -32.83 -19.65
C THR A 75 -15.15 -33.16 -21.13
N THR A 76 -13.99 -32.81 -21.69
CA THR A 76 -13.63 -33.15 -23.09
C THR A 76 -13.59 -34.67 -23.32
N ALA A 77 -13.03 -35.45 -22.39
CA ALA A 77 -12.97 -36.89 -22.52
C ALA A 77 -14.36 -37.55 -22.47
N ILE A 78 -15.26 -37.04 -21.60
CA ILE A 78 -16.64 -37.52 -21.49
C ILE A 78 -17.43 -37.20 -22.76
N THR A 79 -17.41 -35.95 -23.22
CA THR A 79 -18.17 -35.56 -24.43
C THR A 79 -17.60 -36.18 -25.70
N GLY A 80 -16.28 -36.39 -25.77
CA GLY A 80 -15.64 -37.12 -26.87
C GLY A 80 -15.98 -38.62 -26.92
N ALA A 81 -16.55 -39.17 -25.86
CA ALA A 81 -17.04 -40.56 -25.80
C ALA A 81 -18.56 -40.67 -26.00
N ASP A 82 -19.20 -39.62 -26.53
CA ASP A 82 -20.66 -39.49 -26.71
C ASP A 82 -21.46 -39.66 -25.41
N LEU A 83 -20.84 -39.28 -24.28
CA LEU A 83 -21.45 -39.20 -22.95
C LEU A 83 -21.67 -37.74 -22.56
N VAL A 84 -22.45 -37.50 -21.51
CA VAL A 84 -22.67 -36.15 -20.98
C VAL A 84 -22.10 -36.00 -19.58
N VAL A 85 -21.67 -34.79 -19.22
CA VAL A 85 -21.25 -34.51 -17.85
C VAL A 85 -22.50 -34.42 -16.96
N GLY A 86 -22.51 -35.21 -15.89
CA GLY A 86 -23.56 -35.23 -14.88
C GLY A 86 -23.32 -34.21 -13.77
N ALA A 87 -23.77 -34.55 -12.55
CA ALA A 87 -23.54 -33.70 -11.38
C ALA A 87 -22.05 -33.57 -11.06
N VAL A 88 -21.58 -32.34 -10.86
CA VAL A 88 -20.23 -32.05 -10.38
C VAL A 88 -20.32 -31.57 -8.94
N THR A 89 -19.81 -32.36 -8.00
CA THR A 89 -19.69 -31.98 -6.59
C THR A 89 -18.22 -31.75 -6.24
N GLN A 90 -17.97 -31.11 -5.11
CA GLN A 90 -16.62 -30.78 -4.65
C GLN A 90 -16.33 -31.47 -3.31
N SER A 91 -15.08 -31.90 -3.11
CA SER A 91 -14.58 -32.45 -1.85
C SER A 91 -13.10 -32.12 -1.69
N SER A 92 -12.61 -32.03 -0.45
CA SER A 92 -11.18 -31.89 -0.21
C SER A 92 -10.45 -33.23 -0.40
N SER A 93 -9.17 -33.16 -0.76
CA SER A 93 -8.31 -34.33 -0.91
C SER A 93 -6.86 -33.99 -0.58
N ALA A 94 -6.23 -34.81 0.26
CA ALA A 94 -4.82 -34.66 0.60
C ALA A 94 -3.87 -35.05 -0.57
N THR A 95 -4.36 -35.82 -1.55
CA THR A 95 -3.54 -36.44 -2.60
C THR A 95 -3.91 -35.98 -4.02
N VAL A 96 -5.09 -35.41 -4.22
CA VAL A 96 -5.56 -34.94 -5.54
C VAL A 96 -5.47 -33.42 -5.62
N PRO A 97 -4.73 -32.84 -6.59
CA PRO A 97 -4.61 -31.39 -6.75
C PRO A 97 -5.96 -30.70 -6.92
N ALA A 98 -6.06 -29.46 -6.43
CA ALA A 98 -7.27 -28.65 -6.59
C ALA A 98 -7.66 -28.53 -8.08
N GLY A 99 -8.95 -28.68 -8.38
CA GLY A 99 -9.50 -28.66 -9.75
C GLY A 99 -9.42 -29.98 -10.52
N SER A 100 -8.85 -31.04 -9.93
CA SER A 100 -8.77 -32.38 -10.54
C SER A 100 -9.84 -33.33 -10.01
N VAL A 101 -10.27 -34.29 -10.82
CA VAL A 101 -11.31 -35.27 -10.48
C VAL A 101 -10.78 -36.28 -9.46
N ILE A 102 -11.45 -36.37 -8.31
CA ILE A 102 -11.22 -37.37 -7.26
C ILE A 102 -11.89 -38.69 -7.65
N THR A 103 -13.18 -38.65 -8.00
CA THR A 103 -13.95 -39.83 -8.39
C THR A 103 -14.92 -39.52 -9.52
N GLN A 104 -15.32 -40.56 -10.23
CA GLN A 104 -16.36 -40.51 -11.26
C GLN A 104 -17.41 -41.60 -11.02
N SER A 105 -18.63 -41.40 -11.50
CA SER A 105 -19.67 -42.43 -11.54
C SER A 105 -20.56 -42.25 -12.77
N PRO A 106 -20.81 -43.30 -13.58
CA PRO A 106 -20.29 -44.68 -13.47
C PRO A 106 -18.76 -44.81 -13.57
N ALA A 107 -18.24 -45.95 -13.07
CA ALA A 107 -16.80 -46.22 -13.05
C ALA A 107 -16.23 -46.40 -14.46
N ALA A 108 -14.95 -46.09 -14.63
CA ALA A 108 -14.25 -46.28 -15.90
C ALA A 108 -14.36 -47.74 -16.39
N GLY A 109 -14.53 -47.91 -17.70
CA GLY A 109 -14.73 -49.22 -18.31
C GLY A 109 -16.18 -49.74 -18.27
N ALA A 110 -17.10 -49.09 -17.57
CA ALA A 110 -18.51 -49.46 -17.60
C ALA A 110 -19.09 -49.28 -19.02
N SER A 111 -19.97 -50.20 -19.44
CA SER A 111 -20.76 -50.06 -20.66
C SER A 111 -22.07 -49.37 -20.31
N VAL A 112 -22.34 -48.23 -20.95
CA VAL A 112 -23.56 -47.45 -20.72
C VAL A 112 -24.17 -47.02 -22.04
N ALA A 113 -25.46 -46.68 -22.03
CA ALA A 113 -26.10 -46.15 -23.23
C ALA A 113 -25.45 -44.82 -23.63
N THR A 114 -25.33 -44.59 -24.93
CA THR A 114 -24.91 -43.29 -25.49
C THR A 114 -25.75 -42.16 -24.89
N GLY A 115 -25.10 -41.05 -24.51
CA GLY A 115 -25.74 -39.93 -23.83
C GLY A 115 -25.95 -40.11 -22.32
N SER A 116 -25.45 -41.20 -21.71
CA SER A 116 -25.49 -41.36 -20.24
C SER A 116 -24.65 -40.30 -19.53
N ALA A 117 -25.10 -39.89 -18.35
CA ALA A 117 -24.44 -38.86 -17.55
C ALA A 117 -23.34 -39.44 -16.63
N ILE A 118 -22.17 -38.80 -16.60
CA ILE A 118 -21.05 -39.13 -15.72
C ILE A 118 -20.91 -38.06 -14.63
N ALA A 119 -21.25 -38.42 -13.39
CA ALA A 119 -21.06 -37.55 -12.23
C ALA A 119 -19.59 -37.52 -11.79
N LEU A 120 -19.12 -36.36 -11.34
CA LEU A 120 -17.73 -36.11 -10.94
C LEU A 120 -17.67 -35.54 -9.52
N VAL A 121 -16.69 -35.98 -8.73
CA VAL A 121 -16.27 -35.29 -7.50
C VAL A 121 -14.93 -34.62 -7.79
N VAL A 122 -14.84 -33.30 -7.69
CA VAL A 122 -13.64 -32.51 -7.99
C VAL A 122 -12.96 -32.04 -6.71
N SER A 123 -11.63 -32.09 -6.69
CA SER A 123 -10.83 -31.73 -5.53
C SER A 123 -10.82 -30.23 -5.29
N THR A 124 -11.00 -29.81 -4.04
CA THR A 124 -10.71 -28.45 -3.56
C THR A 124 -9.27 -28.29 -3.06
N GLY A 125 -8.45 -29.34 -3.16
CA GLY A 125 -7.08 -29.39 -2.66
C GLY A 125 -6.98 -29.94 -1.23
N VAL A 126 -5.80 -29.77 -0.63
CA VAL A 126 -5.53 -30.23 0.73
C VAL A 126 -6.46 -29.53 1.74
N PRO A 127 -7.02 -30.26 2.72
CA PRO A 127 -7.79 -29.64 3.80
C PRO A 127 -6.94 -28.59 4.53
N GLN A 128 -7.37 -27.34 4.51
CA GLN A 128 -6.70 -26.25 5.24
C GLN A 128 -7.07 -26.36 6.72
N VAL A 129 -6.08 -26.44 7.61
CA VAL A 129 -6.32 -26.31 9.04
C VAL A 129 -6.41 -24.82 9.37
N LEU A 130 -7.59 -24.39 9.82
CA LEU A 130 -7.84 -23.02 10.23
C LEU A 130 -7.67 -22.87 11.74
N VAL A 131 -7.06 -21.77 12.14
CA VAL A 131 -6.91 -21.32 13.52
C VAL A 131 -7.51 -19.93 13.66
N VAL A 132 -7.87 -19.56 14.89
CA VAL A 132 -8.41 -18.24 15.19
C VAL A 132 -7.26 -17.29 15.49
N VAL A 133 -7.26 -16.13 14.83
CA VAL A 133 -6.29 -15.08 15.10
C VAL A 133 -6.55 -14.49 16.49
N PRO A 134 -5.57 -14.50 17.41
CA PRO A 134 -5.75 -13.90 18.73
C PRO A 134 -5.90 -12.38 18.62
N ASN A 135 -6.63 -11.78 19.57
CA ASN A 135 -6.62 -10.33 19.74
C ASN A 135 -5.45 -9.96 20.65
N VAL A 136 -4.47 -9.24 20.11
CA VAL A 136 -3.25 -8.81 20.79
C VAL A 136 -3.13 -7.30 20.94
N ILE A 137 -4.20 -6.55 20.62
CA ILE A 137 -4.27 -5.11 20.86
C ILE A 137 -4.02 -4.80 22.34
N GLU A 138 -3.25 -3.74 22.61
CA GLU A 138 -2.78 -3.30 23.94
C GLU A 138 -1.85 -4.26 24.69
N MET A 139 -1.58 -5.46 24.16
CA MET A 139 -0.54 -6.33 24.71
C MET A 139 0.85 -5.77 24.38
N THR A 140 1.83 -6.10 25.22
CA THR A 140 3.24 -5.82 24.88
C THR A 140 3.63 -6.60 23.62
N GLN A 141 4.57 -6.08 22.82
CA GLN A 141 5.05 -6.80 21.63
C GLN A 141 5.52 -8.23 21.95
N ALA A 142 6.12 -8.45 23.12
CA ALA A 142 6.59 -9.76 23.56
C ALA A 142 5.41 -10.72 23.82
N ASP A 143 4.39 -10.27 24.56
CA ASP A 143 3.22 -11.10 24.86
C ASP A 143 2.35 -11.34 23.62
N ALA A 144 2.24 -10.34 22.74
CA ALA A 144 1.59 -10.48 21.44
C ALA A 144 2.28 -11.55 20.57
N THR A 145 3.62 -11.53 20.52
CA THR A 145 4.41 -12.53 19.80
C THR A 145 4.19 -13.94 20.35
N ALA A 146 4.13 -14.09 21.68
CA ALA A 146 3.84 -15.36 22.33
C ALA A 146 2.43 -15.85 21.96
N ALA A 147 1.40 -15.01 22.08
CA ALA A 147 0.02 -15.36 21.77
C ALA A 147 -0.19 -15.77 20.30
N ILE A 148 0.45 -15.06 19.36
CA ILE A 148 0.42 -15.39 17.92
C ILE A 148 1.06 -16.77 17.66
N THR A 149 2.23 -17.02 18.26
CA THR A 149 2.96 -18.28 18.07
C THR A 149 2.21 -19.46 18.69
N ASP A 150 1.60 -19.27 19.87
CA ASP A 150 0.78 -20.29 20.54
C ASP A 150 -0.46 -20.66 19.72
N ALA A 151 -1.04 -19.69 19.00
CA ALA A 151 -2.13 -19.89 18.05
C ALA A 151 -1.69 -20.59 16.73
N LYS A 152 -0.42 -20.99 16.60
CA LYS A 152 0.17 -21.58 15.38
C LYS A 152 0.16 -20.64 14.18
N LEU A 153 0.21 -19.34 14.43
CA LEU A 153 0.41 -18.29 13.44
C LEU A 153 1.86 -17.80 13.49
N ALA A 154 2.27 -17.04 12.48
CA ALA A 154 3.58 -16.40 12.43
C ALA A 154 3.45 -14.91 12.74
N VAL A 155 4.45 -14.33 13.40
CA VAL A 155 4.54 -12.86 13.48
C VAL A 155 4.99 -12.34 12.12
N GLY A 156 4.23 -11.39 11.58
CA GLY A 156 4.50 -10.73 10.32
C GLY A 156 5.42 -9.52 10.48
N THR A 157 5.13 -8.48 9.70
CA THR A 157 5.84 -7.20 9.78
C THR A 157 5.49 -6.48 11.07
N VAL A 158 6.50 -5.98 11.78
CA VAL A 158 6.30 -5.11 12.94
C VAL A 158 6.76 -3.70 12.56
N THR A 159 5.84 -2.75 12.62
CA THR A 159 6.11 -1.32 12.42
C THR A 159 5.79 -0.55 13.69
N THR A 160 6.25 0.69 13.80
CA THR A 160 5.98 1.55 14.95
C THR A 160 5.19 2.79 14.55
N ALA A 161 4.31 3.26 15.44
CA ALA A 161 3.62 4.54 15.31
C ALA A 161 3.47 5.20 16.68
N SER A 162 3.41 6.53 16.72
CA SER A 162 3.11 7.25 17.96
C SER A 162 1.66 7.02 18.40
N SER A 163 1.41 6.94 19.70
CA SER A 163 0.07 6.86 20.27
C SER A 163 0.00 7.58 21.61
N THR A 164 -1.04 8.40 21.79
CA THR A 164 -1.34 9.05 23.07
C THR A 164 -2.18 8.19 24.01
N SER A 165 -2.70 7.06 23.52
CA SER A 165 -3.62 6.19 24.27
C SER A 165 -3.12 4.76 24.47
N VAL A 166 -2.02 4.37 23.82
CA VAL A 166 -1.42 3.03 23.91
C VAL A 166 0.01 3.19 24.42
N ASP A 167 0.33 2.51 25.51
CA ASP A 167 1.65 2.55 26.13
C ASP A 167 2.77 2.17 25.15
N ALA A 168 3.92 2.84 25.27
CA ALA A 168 5.09 2.55 24.44
C ALA A 168 5.50 1.07 24.59
N GLY A 169 5.70 0.39 23.45
CA GLY A 169 6.01 -1.05 23.38
C GLY A 169 4.78 -1.97 23.28
N SER A 170 3.56 -1.41 23.36
CA SER A 170 2.32 -2.18 23.22
C SER A 170 1.69 -2.05 21.82
N VAL A 171 0.94 -3.06 21.39
CA VAL A 171 0.33 -3.13 20.06
C VAL A 171 -0.83 -2.13 19.92
N ILE A 172 -0.71 -1.21 18.95
CA ILE A 172 -1.77 -0.28 18.53
C ILE A 172 -2.78 -0.98 17.64
N SER A 173 -2.29 -1.72 16.64
CA SER A 173 -3.13 -2.41 15.67
C SER A 173 -2.48 -3.70 15.18
N GLN A 174 -3.31 -4.61 14.70
CA GLN A 174 -2.89 -5.87 14.11
C GLN A 174 -3.64 -6.14 12.80
N SER A 175 -3.05 -6.94 11.93
CA SER A 175 -3.71 -7.49 10.74
C SER A 175 -3.24 -8.92 10.49
N PRO A 176 -4.13 -9.92 10.36
CA PRO A 176 -5.58 -9.83 10.44
C PRO A 176 -6.11 -9.44 11.84
N ILE A 177 -7.35 -8.95 11.89
CA ILE A 177 -8.02 -8.59 13.15
C ILE A 177 -8.26 -9.82 14.05
N GLY A 178 -8.28 -9.60 15.36
CA GLY A 178 -8.59 -10.65 16.33
C GLY A 178 -9.96 -11.29 16.07
N GLY A 179 -10.03 -12.62 16.21
CA GLY A 179 -11.23 -13.42 15.91
C GLY A 179 -11.36 -13.86 14.44
N ALA A 180 -10.53 -13.35 13.52
CA ALA A 180 -10.50 -13.82 12.14
C ALA A 180 -10.04 -15.29 12.06
N SER A 181 -10.48 -16.00 11.02
CA SER A 181 -9.95 -17.34 10.70
C SER A 181 -8.78 -17.23 9.74
N ALA A 182 -7.66 -17.84 10.09
CA ALA A 182 -6.45 -17.86 9.27
C ALA A 182 -5.89 -19.28 9.18
N THR A 183 -5.11 -19.54 8.13
CA THR A 183 -4.45 -20.84 7.95
C THR A 183 -3.26 -20.93 8.90
N VAL A 184 -2.93 -22.15 9.34
CA VAL A 184 -1.73 -22.37 10.17
C VAL A 184 -0.49 -21.79 9.46
N GLY A 185 0.31 -21.03 10.20
CA GLY A 185 1.50 -20.33 9.71
C GLY A 185 1.23 -19.01 9.00
N ALA A 186 -0.02 -18.57 8.87
CA ALA A 186 -0.32 -17.24 8.34
C ALA A 186 0.30 -16.14 9.22
N ALA A 187 0.76 -15.06 8.59
CA ALA A 187 1.39 -13.93 9.26
C ALA A 187 0.36 -12.98 9.90
N VAL A 188 0.69 -12.46 11.09
CA VAL A 188 -0.03 -11.37 11.75
C VAL A 188 0.90 -10.17 11.86
N ASP A 189 0.64 -9.13 11.06
CA ASP A 189 1.37 -7.86 11.09
C ASP A 189 0.92 -7.02 12.29
N LEU A 190 1.85 -6.27 12.87
CA LEU A 190 1.64 -5.46 14.07
C LEU A 190 2.11 -4.01 13.84
N VAL A 191 1.35 -3.06 14.38
CA VAL A 191 1.80 -1.69 14.63
C VAL A 191 1.97 -1.53 16.14
N VAL A 192 3.17 -1.22 16.59
CA VAL A 192 3.53 -1.07 18.01
C VAL A 192 3.68 0.40 18.35
N SER A 193 3.21 0.79 19.53
CA SER A 193 3.32 2.16 20.02
C SER A 193 4.78 2.53 20.31
N SER A 194 5.22 3.67 19.78
CA SER A 194 6.46 4.32 20.21
C SER A 194 6.24 5.29 21.38
N GLY A 195 5.03 5.34 21.96
CA GLY A 195 4.60 6.32 22.96
C GLY A 195 3.97 7.57 22.34
N PRO A 196 3.61 8.57 23.17
CA PRO A 196 3.06 9.83 22.69
C PRO A 196 4.05 10.54 21.74
N PRO A 197 3.57 11.30 20.74
CA PRO A 197 4.46 12.14 19.93
C PRO A 197 5.23 13.11 20.84
N GLU A 198 6.53 13.25 20.60
CA GLU A 198 7.36 14.18 21.36
C GLU A 198 6.91 15.63 21.08
N PRO A 199 6.73 16.46 22.12
CA PRO A 199 6.35 17.85 21.90
C PRO A 199 7.48 18.57 21.17
N LEU A 200 7.12 19.31 20.11
CA LEU A 200 8.06 20.17 19.41
C LEU A 200 8.60 21.24 20.36
N GLY A 201 9.92 21.32 20.50
CA GLY A 201 10.61 22.22 21.43
C GLY A 201 11.80 22.91 20.76
N VAL A 202 12.21 24.06 21.32
CA VAL A 202 13.50 24.68 20.99
C VAL A 202 14.52 24.17 22.00
N ASP A 203 15.60 23.53 21.53
CA ASP A 203 16.70 23.09 22.39
C ASP A 203 17.83 24.12 22.41
N VAL A 204 18.37 24.44 21.23
CA VAL A 204 19.43 25.46 21.08
C VAL A 204 18.88 26.72 20.43
N LEU A 205 19.34 27.87 20.93
CA LEU A 205 19.26 29.17 20.26
C LEU A 205 20.60 29.90 20.45
N THR A 206 21.31 30.15 19.35
CA THR A 206 22.57 30.91 19.35
C THR A 206 22.62 31.84 18.14
N PHE A 207 23.36 32.93 18.24
CA PHE A 207 23.47 33.90 17.15
C PHE A 207 24.87 34.53 17.07
N SER A 208 25.17 35.13 15.92
CA SER A 208 26.42 35.83 15.63
C SER A 208 26.15 36.96 14.64
N ASP A 209 26.40 38.18 15.10
CA ASP A 209 26.17 39.42 14.36
C ASP A 209 27.51 40.09 14.04
N GLY A 210 27.61 40.74 12.88
CA GLY A 210 28.78 41.51 12.47
C GLY A 210 29.10 41.43 10.98
N THR A 211 30.29 41.88 10.60
CA THR A 211 30.68 42.00 9.18
C THR A 211 31.27 40.72 8.60
N GLY A 212 30.87 40.35 7.38
CA GLY A 212 31.41 39.20 6.65
C GLY A 212 31.01 37.86 7.27
N THR A 213 31.86 36.85 7.11
CA THR A 213 31.60 35.48 7.60
C THR A 213 31.32 35.44 9.09
N ARG A 214 30.15 34.90 9.48
CA ARG A 214 29.73 34.74 10.88
C ARG A 214 29.92 33.31 11.34
N VAL A 215 30.33 33.13 12.59
CA VAL A 215 30.44 31.84 13.28
C VAL A 215 29.71 31.96 14.61
N THR A 216 28.83 31.01 14.92
CA THR A 216 28.13 30.97 16.21
C THR A 216 29.11 30.70 17.36
N ALA A 217 28.72 31.05 18.59
CA ALA A 217 29.35 30.45 19.76
C ALA A 217 29.15 28.91 19.73
N PRO A 218 30.07 28.12 20.32
CA PRO A 218 29.88 26.68 20.41
C PRO A 218 28.62 26.30 21.20
N PHE A 219 27.93 25.26 20.77
CA PHE A 219 26.72 24.74 21.40
C PHE A 219 26.69 23.20 21.42
N ASN A 220 25.79 22.64 22.23
CA ASN A 220 25.51 21.20 22.28
C ASN A 220 24.02 20.99 22.01
N THR A 221 23.66 19.87 21.39
CA THR A 221 22.25 19.45 21.30
C THR A 221 21.97 18.33 22.30
N SER A 222 20.71 18.20 22.71
CA SER A 222 20.27 17.29 23.77
C SER A 222 20.09 15.84 23.29
N GLU A 223 19.64 15.65 22.05
CA GLU A 223 19.28 14.33 21.52
C GLU A 223 19.77 14.07 20.09
N ALA A 224 19.67 12.81 19.66
CA ALA A 224 19.90 12.42 18.29
C ALA A 224 18.70 12.81 17.40
N GLY A 225 18.96 13.11 16.15
CA GLY A 225 17.95 13.43 15.16
C GLY A 225 17.49 14.89 15.19
N GLU A 226 17.96 15.76 16.10
CA GLU A 226 17.48 17.15 16.13
C GLU A 226 17.59 17.84 14.77
N VAL A 227 16.55 18.60 14.43
CA VAL A 227 16.54 19.45 13.23
C VAL A 227 17.20 20.76 13.60
N LEU A 228 18.25 21.13 12.88
CA LEU A 228 18.89 22.43 12.98
C LEU A 228 18.42 23.32 11.84
N VAL A 229 18.24 24.60 12.14
CA VAL A 229 17.87 25.63 11.19
C VAL A 229 18.74 26.85 11.38
N ALA A 230 19.39 27.28 10.30
CA ALA A 230 20.17 28.51 10.25
C ALA A 230 19.36 29.57 9.52
N PHE A 231 19.02 30.62 10.25
CA PHE A 231 18.35 31.82 9.80
C PHE A 231 19.42 32.88 9.54
N VAL A 232 19.64 33.17 8.26
CA VAL A 232 20.71 34.07 7.84
C VAL A 232 20.11 35.29 7.17
N SER A 233 20.58 36.45 7.58
CA SER A 233 20.29 37.69 6.88
C SER A 233 21.56 38.50 6.71
N SER A 234 21.76 39.05 5.52
CA SER A 234 22.93 39.88 5.19
C SER A 234 22.46 41.14 4.52
N ASP A 235 23.20 42.22 4.73
CA ASP A 235 23.09 43.44 3.93
C ASP A 235 23.87 43.28 2.62
N GLY A 236 23.63 44.22 1.69
CA GLY A 236 24.36 44.44 0.46
C GLY A 236 24.46 43.21 -0.45
N PRO A 237 25.33 43.22 -1.46
CA PRO A 237 25.83 44.45 -2.04
C PRO A 237 24.68 45.22 -2.70
N ASN A 238 24.79 46.54 -2.69
CA ASN A 238 23.95 47.46 -3.47
C ASN A 238 24.37 47.46 -4.94
N SER A 239 24.36 46.29 -5.58
CA SER A 239 24.90 46.08 -6.92
C SER A 239 24.00 45.16 -7.77
N ALA A 240 24.38 44.99 -9.04
CA ALA A 240 23.72 44.01 -9.92
C ALA A 240 23.89 42.56 -9.42
N THR A 241 25.02 42.25 -8.78
CA THR A 241 25.25 40.96 -8.13
C THR A 241 24.41 40.89 -6.87
N ARG A 242 23.52 39.91 -6.76
CA ARG A 242 22.70 39.72 -5.56
C ARG A 242 23.46 38.90 -4.53
N GLN A 243 23.34 39.27 -3.26
CA GLN A 243 23.97 38.53 -2.18
C GLN A 243 23.36 37.14 -2.06
N THR A 244 24.22 36.21 -1.66
CA THR A 244 23.86 34.88 -1.21
C THR A 244 24.76 34.50 -0.05
N VAL A 245 24.35 33.51 0.74
CA VAL A 245 25.15 32.96 1.83
C VAL A 245 25.29 31.46 1.65
N THR A 246 26.43 30.91 2.05
CA THR A 246 26.62 29.45 2.21
C THR A 246 26.72 29.14 3.70
N VAL A 247 25.94 28.15 4.16
CA VAL A 247 25.97 27.67 5.54
C VAL A 247 26.74 26.35 5.62
N SER A 248 27.57 26.20 6.64
CA SER A 248 28.35 24.99 6.92
C SER A 248 28.65 24.87 8.43
N GLY A 249 29.15 23.73 8.87
CA GLY A 249 29.56 23.52 10.26
C GLY A 249 28.86 22.34 10.93
N ALA A 250 29.20 22.10 12.20
CA ALA A 250 28.71 20.98 13.01
C ALA A 250 28.93 19.56 12.43
N GLY A 251 29.72 19.42 11.35
CA GLY A 251 29.86 18.15 10.63
C GLY A 251 28.60 17.72 9.89
N LEU A 252 27.66 18.63 9.64
CA LEU A 252 26.37 18.34 9.03
C LEU A 252 26.32 18.77 7.56
N GLU A 253 25.46 18.10 6.79
CA GLU A 253 25.09 18.53 5.45
C GLU A 253 23.96 19.56 5.53
N TRP A 254 24.25 20.80 5.11
CA TRP A 254 23.30 21.90 5.14
C TRP A 254 22.63 22.08 3.78
N THR A 255 21.30 22.14 3.79
CA THR A 255 20.47 22.34 2.60
C THR A 255 19.76 23.69 2.66
N LEU A 256 19.81 24.46 1.57
CA LEU A 256 19.04 25.70 1.45
C LEU A 256 17.55 25.36 1.35
N VAL A 257 16.76 25.83 2.32
CA VAL A 257 15.30 25.71 2.29
C VAL A 257 14.72 26.74 1.34
N ARG A 258 15.04 28.02 1.59
CA ARG A 258 14.43 29.13 0.87
C ARG A 258 15.29 30.40 0.99
N ARG A 259 15.26 31.21 -0.05
CA ARG A 259 15.97 32.49 -0.16
C ARG A 259 15.06 33.58 -0.73
N VAL A 260 15.28 34.81 -0.29
CA VAL A 260 14.93 36.02 -1.05
C VAL A 260 16.02 37.07 -0.93
N ASN A 261 16.32 37.72 -2.05
CA ASN A 261 17.35 38.74 -2.23
C ASN A 261 16.93 39.72 -3.33
N LYS A 262 15.66 40.15 -3.28
CA LYS A 262 15.08 41.05 -4.29
C LYS A 262 15.48 42.50 -4.02
N ASN A 263 15.44 42.90 -2.76
CA ASN A 263 16.09 44.11 -2.26
C ASN A 263 17.55 43.79 -1.90
N ASP A 264 18.33 44.84 -1.65
CA ASP A 264 19.73 44.69 -1.23
C ASP A 264 19.84 43.80 0.01
N GLY A 265 20.94 43.05 0.08
CA GLY A 265 21.05 41.98 1.05
C GLY A 265 20.41 40.67 0.62
N THR A 266 20.23 39.79 1.60
CA THR A 266 19.48 38.55 1.46
C THR A 266 18.90 38.12 2.80
N ALA A 267 17.78 37.40 2.74
CA ALA A 267 17.30 36.54 3.81
C ALA A 267 17.28 35.09 3.30
N GLU A 268 17.85 34.19 4.07
CA GLU A 268 17.99 32.76 3.74
C GLU A 268 17.72 31.88 4.94
N ILE A 269 17.08 30.74 4.70
CA ILE A 269 16.89 29.68 5.68
C ILE A 269 17.56 28.42 5.15
N TRP A 270 18.40 27.82 5.99
CA TRP A 270 19.08 26.56 5.74
C TRP A 270 18.72 25.56 6.83
N THR A 271 18.71 24.27 6.50
CA THR A 271 18.41 23.20 7.45
C THR A 271 19.42 22.07 7.37
N ALA A 272 19.61 21.37 8.48
CA ALA A 272 20.36 20.14 8.59
C ALA A 272 19.75 19.27 9.69
N THR A 273 20.02 17.96 9.68
CA THR A 273 19.59 17.03 10.74
C THR A 273 20.81 16.42 11.40
N ALA A 274 20.92 16.53 12.71
CA ALA A 274 22.01 15.93 13.47
C ALA A 274 21.73 14.44 13.70
N PRO A 275 22.52 13.49 13.16
CA PRO A 275 22.26 12.07 13.36
C PRO A 275 22.56 11.57 14.79
N ALA A 276 23.26 12.38 15.59
CA ALA A 276 23.60 12.13 16.99
C ALA A 276 23.69 13.47 17.73
N PRO A 277 23.66 13.48 19.09
CA PRO A 277 23.82 14.71 19.86
C PRO A 277 25.14 15.41 19.51
N LEU A 278 25.06 16.70 19.22
CA LEU A 278 26.21 17.53 18.90
C LEU A 278 26.90 18.00 20.17
N VAL A 279 28.24 18.05 20.14
CA VAL A 279 29.05 18.55 21.26
C VAL A 279 30.02 19.60 20.75
N ASN A 280 30.00 20.77 21.37
CA ASN A 280 30.86 21.92 21.06
C ASN A 280 30.80 22.30 19.56
N ALA A 281 29.64 22.14 18.96
CA ALA A 281 29.41 22.39 17.55
C ALA A 281 29.33 23.89 17.28
N THR A 282 29.78 24.30 16.10
CA THR A 282 29.65 25.67 15.60
C THR A 282 29.10 25.65 14.19
N VAL A 283 28.35 26.69 13.83
CA VAL A 283 27.81 26.88 12.49
C VAL A 283 28.35 28.18 11.93
N THR A 284 28.72 28.14 10.66
CA THR A 284 29.35 29.22 9.92
C THR A 284 28.47 29.62 8.74
N ALA A 285 28.24 30.92 8.58
CA ALA A 285 27.57 31.50 7.44
C ALA A 285 28.53 32.44 6.70
N THR A 286 28.81 32.12 5.43
CA THR A 286 29.78 32.84 4.59
C THR A 286 29.07 33.56 3.44
N PRO A 287 29.06 34.90 3.43
CA PRO A 287 28.45 35.65 2.34
C PRO A 287 29.28 35.51 1.06
N ALA A 288 28.63 35.44 -0.09
CA ALA A 288 29.28 35.35 -1.40
C ALA A 288 30.06 36.63 -1.73
N VAL A 289 29.55 37.78 -1.27
CA VAL A 289 30.24 39.07 -1.35
C VAL A 289 30.58 39.53 0.06
N GLY A 290 31.88 39.61 0.36
CA GLY A 290 32.37 40.05 1.67
C GLY A 290 32.24 41.56 1.92
N GLY A 291 32.46 41.97 3.16
CA GLY A 291 32.47 43.39 3.57
C GLY A 291 31.12 43.96 4.00
N PHE A 292 30.04 43.18 3.92
CA PHE A 292 28.70 43.57 4.40
C PHE A 292 28.38 42.95 5.74
N ASP A 293 27.50 43.61 6.48
CA ASP A 293 27.02 43.14 7.77
C ASP A 293 26.00 42.00 7.61
N GLN A 294 26.08 41.06 8.53
CA GLN A 294 25.34 39.82 8.51
C GLN A 294 24.93 39.43 9.93
N SER A 295 23.74 38.87 10.03
CA SER A 295 23.25 38.18 11.21
C SER A 295 23.01 36.71 10.88
N LEU A 296 23.59 35.85 11.71
CA LEU A 296 23.35 34.40 11.72
C LEU A 296 22.67 34.04 13.04
N THR A 297 21.47 33.48 12.97
CA THR A 297 20.80 32.82 14.11
C THR A 297 20.66 31.34 13.80
N VAL A 298 21.05 30.48 14.72
CA VAL A 298 20.93 29.02 14.62
C VAL A 298 20.06 28.50 15.74
N MET A 299 19.07 27.70 15.38
CA MET A 299 18.19 27.02 16.31
C MET A 299 18.24 25.50 16.08
N SER A 300 18.12 24.72 17.15
CA SER A 300 17.83 23.28 17.07
C SER A 300 16.49 22.96 17.73
N PHE A 301 15.83 21.91 17.24
CA PHE A 301 14.50 21.54 17.67
C PHE A 301 14.41 20.07 18.05
N THR A 302 13.96 19.81 19.29
CA THR A 302 13.57 18.47 19.76
C THR A 302 12.18 18.12 19.24
N GLY A 303 11.93 16.83 18.99
CA GLY A 303 10.64 16.37 18.45
C GLY A 303 10.30 16.87 17.04
N ALA A 304 11.25 17.50 16.32
CA ALA A 304 11.04 17.98 14.95
C ALA A 304 11.26 16.88 13.90
N GLY A 305 10.29 16.72 13.00
CA GLY A 305 10.35 15.78 11.87
C GLY A 305 11.04 16.35 10.63
N GLY A 306 11.17 17.68 10.56
CA GLY A 306 11.86 18.36 9.46
C GLY A 306 11.24 19.72 9.14
N ILE A 307 11.42 20.11 7.88
CA ILE A 307 10.86 21.34 7.31
C ILE A 307 9.59 21.03 6.52
N GLY A 308 8.50 21.72 6.86
CA GLY A 308 7.22 21.67 6.15
C GLY A 308 7.11 22.74 5.06
N GLY A 309 6.06 23.56 5.14
CA GLY A 309 5.87 24.69 4.24
C GLY A 309 6.96 25.75 4.37
N SER A 310 7.23 26.47 3.28
CA SER A 310 8.07 27.68 3.32
C SER A 310 7.57 28.74 2.36
N GLY A 311 7.83 30.00 2.70
CA GLY A 311 7.44 31.16 1.90
C GLY A 311 8.56 32.17 1.85
N ALA A 312 8.50 33.06 0.86
CA ALA A 312 9.38 34.20 0.78
C ALA A 312 8.64 35.39 0.19
N SER A 313 8.95 36.57 0.70
CA SER A 313 8.35 37.83 0.26
C SER A 313 9.38 38.96 0.38
N TRP A 314 9.07 40.07 -0.24
CA TRP A 314 9.87 41.28 -0.22
C TRP A 314 8.94 42.47 -0.41
N GLY A 315 9.38 43.65 0.02
CA GLY A 315 8.58 44.86 -0.11
C GLY A 315 9.42 46.11 -0.26
N VAL A 316 8.85 47.12 -0.92
CA VAL A 316 9.40 48.47 -1.02
C VAL A 316 8.28 49.46 -0.70
N SER A 317 8.43 50.25 0.37
CA SER A 317 7.52 51.33 0.79
C SER A 317 6.07 50.94 1.19
N ASN A 318 5.51 51.57 2.22
CA ASN A 318 4.14 51.41 2.77
C ASN A 318 3.65 49.99 3.16
N ILE A 319 4.41 48.92 2.90
CA ILE A 319 4.03 47.54 3.25
C ILE A 319 5.02 46.98 4.29
N GLY A 320 4.49 46.49 5.40
CA GLY A 320 5.29 45.80 6.42
C GLY A 320 5.72 44.39 5.99
N PRO A 321 6.84 43.87 6.50
CA PRO A 321 7.24 42.48 6.27
C PRO A 321 6.12 41.49 6.55
N ASN A 322 5.79 40.67 5.55
CA ASN A 322 4.85 39.58 5.69
C ASN A 322 5.15 38.45 4.71
N VAL A 323 5.18 37.22 5.21
CA VAL A 323 5.30 35.98 4.46
C VAL A 323 4.16 35.08 4.88
N SER A 324 3.44 34.51 3.92
CA SER A 324 2.36 33.58 4.18
C SER A 324 2.45 32.33 3.30
N PHE A 325 2.09 31.17 3.84
CA PHE A 325 2.09 29.87 3.15
C PHE A 325 1.19 28.87 3.92
N LEU A 326 0.85 27.73 3.31
CA LEU A 326 -0.01 26.74 3.96
C LEU A 326 0.78 25.85 4.92
N ALA A 327 0.19 25.58 6.09
CA ALA A 327 0.72 24.61 7.06
C ALA A 327 0.66 23.18 6.52
N ALA A 328 1.74 22.44 6.69
CA ALA A 328 1.83 21.01 6.36
C ALA A 328 1.36 20.13 7.52
N ALA A 329 1.53 20.56 8.78
CA ALA A 329 1.20 19.77 9.96
C ALA A 329 0.50 20.61 11.05
N ASP A 330 -0.16 19.91 11.97
CA ASP A 330 -0.65 20.51 13.22
C ASP A 330 0.51 20.72 14.20
N GLY A 331 0.42 21.74 15.05
CA GLY A 331 1.36 21.93 16.16
C GLY A 331 2.77 22.39 15.78
N SER A 332 2.99 22.82 14.55
CA SER A 332 4.28 23.30 14.04
C SER A 332 4.72 24.62 14.69
N PHE A 333 6.03 24.89 14.63
CA PHE A 333 6.58 26.24 14.77
C PHE A 333 6.71 26.90 13.41
N VAL A 334 6.53 28.20 13.35
CA VAL A 334 6.66 29.00 12.12
C VAL A 334 7.65 30.10 12.40
N ILE A 335 8.78 30.11 11.71
CA ILE A 335 9.88 31.02 12.00
C ILE A 335 10.33 31.69 10.72
N GLY A 336 10.49 33.01 10.78
CA GLY A 336 10.96 33.82 9.67
C GLY A 336 12.19 34.64 10.00
N VAL A 337 12.97 34.91 8.97
CA VAL A 337 14.17 35.74 9.00
C VAL A 337 14.03 36.84 7.95
N GLY A 338 14.44 38.06 8.30
CA GLY A 338 14.39 39.18 7.39
C GLY A 338 15.53 40.17 7.56
N ASN A 339 15.73 40.99 6.53
CA ASN A 339 16.64 42.12 6.52
C ASN A 339 15.92 43.36 5.97
N ASP A 340 16.23 44.53 6.51
CA ASP A 340 15.92 45.84 5.95
C ASP A 340 17.25 46.60 5.84
N PRO A 341 17.80 46.72 4.61
CA PRO A 341 19.13 47.26 4.39
C PRO A 341 19.19 48.79 4.48
N GLU A 342 18.06 49.47 4.63
CA GLU A 342 17.99 50.93 4.51
C GLU A 342 17.67 51.65 5.83
N ARG A 343 17.21 50.92 6.86
CA ARG A 343 16.85 51.52 8.15
C ARG A 343 17.32 50.72 9.36
N PRO A 344 17.94 51.38 10.34
CA PRO A 344 18.13 50.84 11.69
C PRO A 344 16.87 51.10 12.52
N LYS A 345 15.86 50.23 12.41
CA LYS A 345 14.60 50.35 13.13
C LYS A 345 14.21 49.01 13.74
N ALA A 346 14.06 49.00 15.07
CA ALA A 346 13.53 47.86 15.79
C ALA A 346 12.15 47.42 15.24
N ARG A 347 11.99 46.12 15.05
CA ARG A 347 10.82 45.41 14.53
C ARG A 347 9.86 45.07 15.66
N THR A 348 8.58 45.14 15.33
CA THR A 348 7.48 44.78 16.24
C THR A 348 6.66 43.70 15.57
N ALA A 349 6.92 42.45 15.94
CA ALA A 349 6.22 41.27 15.42
C ALA A 349 4.69 41.43 15.57
N ASN A 350 3.94 40.83 14.65
CA ASN A 350 2.49 40.84 14.72
C ASN A 350 1.96 40.17 16.02
N PRO A 351 0.75 40.51 16.49
CA PRO A 351 0.16 39.83 17.64
C PRO A 351 0.15 38.31 17.48
N GLY A 352 0.53 37.58 18.54
CA GLY A 352 0.70 36.12 18.52
C GLY A 352 2.06 35.63 17.99
N GLN A 353 2.94 36.54 17.60
CA GLN A 353 4.31 36.25 17.19
C GLN A 353 5.32 36.84 18.19
N THR A 354 6.49 36.22 18.28
CA THR A 354 7.58 36.62 19.17
C THR A 354 8.80 37.01 18.34
N MET A 355 9.45 38.11 18.71
CA MET A 355 10.77 38.46 18.18
C MET A 355 11.82 37.56 18.86
N ILE A 356 12.46 36.69 18.09
CA ILE A 356 13.42 35.69 18.59
C ILE A 356 14.82 36.30 18.70
N HIS A 357 15.26 36.98 17.65
CA HIS A 357 16.53 37.70 17.60
C HIS A 357 16.39 38.94 16.73
N GLN A 358 17.11 39.99 17.07
CA GLN A 358 17.20 41.18 16.23
C GLN A 358 18.51 41.90 16.46
N TRP A 359 19.10 42.37 15.37
CA TRP A 359 20.20 43.31 15.38
C TRP A 359 19.82 44.59 14.62
N VAL A 360 19.73 45.69 15.37
CA VAL A 360 19.53 47.03 14.81
C VAL A 360 20.91 47.67 14.64
N ASP A 361 21.44 47.67 13.42
CA ASP A 361 22.76 48.21 13.12
C ASP A 361 22.68 49.66 12.64
N THR A 362 22.97 50.58 13.57
CA THR A 362 23.01 52.02 13.30
C THR A 362 24.24 52.47 12.51
N LYS A 363 25.28 51.64 12.35
CA LYS A 363 26.49 51.98 11.60
C LYS A 363 26.29 51.88 10.10
N VAL A 364 25.62 50.82 9.65
CA VAL A 364 25.31 50.60 8.22
C VAL A 364 23.86 50.89 7.85
N ASN A 365 23.08 51.42 8.80
CA ASN A 365 21.66 51.70 8.62
C ASN A 365 20.83 50.48 8.22
N ALA A 366 21.05 49.33 8.88
CA ALA A 366 20.33 48.11 8.58
C ALA A 366 19.64 47.52 9.82
N THR A 367 18.63 46.68 9.58
CA THR A 367 18.03 45.84 10.62
C THR A 367 17.95 44.40 10.13
N PHE A 368 18.38 43.48 10.98
CA PHE A 368 18.29 42.03 10.78
C PHE A 368 17.42 41.45 11.88
N TRP A 369 16.54 40.50 11.56
CA TRP A 369 15.69 39.91 12.59
C TRP A 369 15.26 38.49 12.27
N VAL A 370 14.95 37.76 13.34
CA VAL A 370 14.30 36.46 13.36
C VAL A 370 13.10 36.54 14.29
N GLN A 371 11.96 36.02 13.84
CA GLN A 371 10.72 36.00 14.62
C GLN A 371 9.93 34.74 14.34
N GLY A 372 9.03 34.37 15.24
CA GLY A 372 8.21 33.18 15.02
C GLY A 372 6.93 33.12 15.82
N SER A 373 6.13 32.11 15.54
CA SER A 373 4.93 31.72 16.29
C SER A 373 4.88 30.21 16.47
N ALA A 374 4.07 29.76 17.42
CA ALA A 374 3.84 28.35 17.69
C ALA A 374 2.36 28.01 17.53
N GLY A 375 2.08 26.75 17.15
CA GLY A 375 0.73 26.24 17.02
C GLY A 375 0.15 26.53 15.64
N SER A 376 0.32 25.59 14.71
CA SER A 376 -0.36 25.55 13.42
C SER A 376 -1.52 24.56 13.43
N SER A 377 -2.42 24.70 12.45
CA SER A 377 -3.33 23.64 12.05
C SER A 377 -3.06 23.27 10.59
N ALA A 378 -2.96 21.98 10.26
CA ALA A 378 -2.66 21.51 8.92
C ALA A 378 -3.65 22.08 7.90
N GLY A 379 -3.14 22.57 6.77
CA GLY A 379 -3.93 23.23 5.72
C GLY A 379 -4.36 24.66 6.01
N SER A 380 -4.12 25.21 7.21
CA SER A 380 -4.37 26.62 7.50
C SER A 380 -3.32 27.53 6.85
N LEU A 381 -3.69 28.78 6.57
CA LEU A 381 -2.75 29.80 6.10
C LEU A 381 -1.94 30.32 7.29
N LEU A 382 -0.65 30.01 7.30
CA LEU A 382 0.33 30.57 8.23
C LEU A 382 0.79 31.93 7.72
N SER A 383 1.06 32.84 8.66
CA SER A 383 1.57 34.17 8.35
C SER A 383 2.58 34.60 9.39
N ILE A 384 3.78 35.00 8.95
CA ILE A 384 4.82 35.62 9.79
C ILE A 384 5.08 37.02 9.24
N GLY A 385 5.02 38.03 10.10
CA GLY A 385 5.26 39.41 9.71
C GLY A 385 5.31 40.38 10.88
N ASP A 386 5.57 41.64 10.57
CA ASP A 386 5.69 42.70 11.56
C ASP A 386 4.91 43.95 11.16
N THR A 387 4.70 44.83 12.13
CA THR A 387 3.85 46.02 11.99
C THR A 387 4.59 47.25 11.42
N ASN A 388 5.88 47.15 11.09
CA ASN A 388 6.67 48.28 10.62
C ASN A 388 6.41 48.59 9.15
N THR A 389 5.58 49.61 8.91
CA THR A 389 5.38 50.19 7.58
C THR A 389 6.58 51.05 7.14
N ASN A 390 6.58 51.40 5.85
CA ASN A 390 7.66 52.16 5.22
C ASN A 390 9.02 51.47 5.37
N SER A 391 9.08 50.17 5.05
CA SER A 391 10.29 49.35 5.07
C SER A 391 10.68 48.93 3.65
N VAL A 392 11.96 48.65 3.41
CA VAL A 392 12.50 47.97 2.23
C VAL A 392 13.09 46.69 2.79
N TRP A 393 12.59 45.52 2.38
CA TRP A 393 12.90 44.30 3.11
C TRP A 393 12.90 43.06 2.24
N ASN A 394 13.71 42.08 2.62
CA ASN A 394 13.53 40.69 2.22
C ASN A 394 13.12 39.88 3.45
N MET A 395 12.21 38.93 3.29
CA MET A 395 11.85 38.02 4.38
C MET A 395 11.53 36.62 3.86
N VAL A 396 12.05 35.61 4.55
CA VAL A 396 11.76 34.19 4.33
C VAL A 396 11.14 33.64 5.60
N ALA A 397 10.19 32.72 5.49
CA ALA A 397 9.67 31.98 6.63
C ALA A 397 9.50 30.50 6.31
N VAL A 398 9.60 29.68 7.34
CA VAL A 398 9.56 28.21 7.28
C VAL A 398 8.70 27.65 8.41
N GLU A 399 8.07 26.52 8.15
CA GLU A 399 7.42 25.69 9.15
C GLU A 399 8.35 24.55 9.60
N ILE A 400 8.51 24.41 10.91
CA ILE A 400 9.18 23.28 11.56
C ILE A 400 8.08 22.33 12.03
N VAL A 401 8.02 21.15 11.43
CA VAL A 401 6.93 20.19 11.68
C VAL A 401 7.31 19.22 12.81
N PRO A 402 6.35 18.80 13.67
CA PRO A 402 6.56 17.71 14.61
C PRO A 402 6.87 16.37 13.91
N ARG A 403 7.49 15.44 14.64
CA ARG A 403 7.76 14.06 14.19
C ARG A 403 6.52 13.19 14.05
#